data_AF-A0A919P6W8-F1
#
_entry.id   AF-A0A919P6W8-F1
#
_cell.length_a   1.000
_cell.length_b   1.000
_cell.length_c   1.000
_cell.angle_alpha   90.00
_cell.angle_beta   90.00
_cell.angle_gamma   90.00
#
_symmetry.space_group_name_H-M   'P 1'
#
loop_
_entity.id
_entity.type
_entity.pdbx_description
1 polymer ?
#
loop_
_entity_poly.entity_id
_entity_poly.type
_entity_poly.pdbx_seq_one_letter_code
_entity_poly.pdbx_strand_id
1 'polypeptide(L)'
;MVPQPRGALDDEVPVRRRVYADGTALVRYLVGAPCRSEWLAWTAVHEADLVTTPLGVTELLRSARPRGVEAHGIAHDVAARVEVVRFSDQTLRAATHVAGVLPPFAALHVGAAVAHPDVRAVATYDLQLARVATLYALEVVSPGMPPRWWEDGAGA
;
A
#
# COMPACT_ATOMS: atom_id res chain seq x y z
N MET A 1 -53.91 17.59 11.87
CA MET A 1 -53.01 16.83 10.97
C MET A 1 -51.76 17.67 10.78
N VAL A 2 -50.71 17.39 11.55
CA VAL A 2 -49.43 18.12 11.51
C VAL A 2 -48.44 17.26 10.70
N PRO A 3 -47.71 17.80 9.71
CA PRO A 3 -46.72 17.02 9.00
C PRO A 3 -45.47 16.87 9.86
N GLN A 4 -44.98 15.64 10.00
CA GLN A 4 -43.68 15.37 10.63
C GLN A 4 -42.52 15.79 9.70
N PRO A 5 -41.43 16.34 10.24
CA PRO A 5 -40.22 16.60 9.47
C PRO A 5 -39.49 15.29 9.17
N ARG A 6 -39.06 15.11 7.92
CA ARG A 6 -38.14 14.03 7.52
C ARG A 6 -36.76 14.36 8.08
N GLY A 7 -36.41 13.72 9.21
CA GLY A 7 -35.08 13.78 9.78
C GLY A 7 -34.07 13.12 8.84
N ALA A 8 -33.06 13.90 8.47
CA ALA A 8 -31.85 13.43 7.82
C ALA A 8 -31.13 12.41 8.70
N LEU A 9 -30.73 11.29 8.10
CA LEU A 9 -29.61 10.48 8.53
C LEU A 9 -28.85 10.12 7.25
N ASP A 10 -28.13 11.10 6.73
CA ASP A 10 -26.89 10.78 6.04
C ASP A 10 -25.97 10.22 7.13
N ASP A 11 -26.03 8.90 7.36
CA ASP A 11 -24.96 8.20 8.05
C ASP A 11 -23.70 8.45 7.20
N GLU A 12 -22.89 9.44 7.60
CA GLU A 12 -21.54 9.57 7.09
C GLU A 12 -20.82 8.25 7.42
N VAL A 13 -20.76 7.35 6.43
CA VAL A 13 -19.88 6.19 6.49
C VAL A 13 -18.49 6.77 6.74
N PRO A 14 -17.84 6.47 7.87
CA PRO A 14 -16.53 7.04 8.15
C PRO A 14 -15.62 6.67 6.97
N VAL A 15 -15.04 7.68 6.32
CA VAL A 15 -14.09 7.48 5.23
C VAL A 15 -12.93 6.66 5.81
N ARG A 16 -12.93 5.36 5.53
CA ARG A 16 -11.89 4.45 6.03
C ARG A 16 -10.59 4.88 5.38
N ARG A 17 -9.67 5.45 6.15
CA ARG A 17 -8.36 5.83 5.63
C ARG A 17 -7.60 4.55 5.30
N ARG A 18 -7.39 4.29 4.02
CA ARG A 18 -6.66 3.11 3.54
C ARG A 18 -5.18 3.39 3.38
N VAL A 19 -4.39 2.33 3.51
CA VAL A 19 -2.96 2.32 3.26
C VAL A 19 -2.68 1.40 2.09
N TYR A 20 -2.10 1.93 1.02
CA TYR A 20 -1.72 1.14 -0.14
C TYR A 20 -0.38 0.43 0.12
N ALA A 21 -0.34 -0.90 0.07
CA ALA A 21 0.89 -1.68 0.22
C ALA A 21 1.46 -2.10 -1.14
N ASP A 22 2.70 -1.70 -1.42
CA ASP A 22 3.45 -2.21 -2.58
C ASP A 22 4.08 -3.58 -2.32
N GLY A 23 4.72 -4.19 -3.32
CA GLY A 23 5.38 -5.48 -3.14
C GLY A 23 6.50 -5.46 -2.10
N THR A 24 7.23 -4.36 -1.94
CA THR A 24 8.33 -4.27 -0.96
C THR A 24 7.83 -4.28 0.48
N ALA A 25 6.65 -3.69 0.73
CA ALA A 25 5.96 -3.78 2.02
C ALA A 25 5.35 -5.16 2.25
N LEU A 26 4.66 -5.73 1.25
CA LEU A 26 4.08 -7.07 1.38
C LEU A 26 5.15 -8.15 1.65
N VAL A 27 6.33 -8.02 1.07
CA VAL A 27 7.46 -8.94 1.32
C VAL A 27 7.87 -8.98 2.80
N ARG A 28 7.54 -7.97 3.61
CA ARG A 28 7.83 -7.92 5.04
C ARG A 28 7.04 -8.95 5.87
N TYR A 29 5.99 -9.55 5.33
CA TYR A 29 5.34 -10.70 5.96
C TYR A 29 6.25 -11.96 5.94
N LEU A 30 7.10 -12.11 4.92
CA LEU A 30 7.87 -13.32 4.68
C LEU A 30 8.97 -13.53 5.72
N VAL A 31 9.17 -14.78 6.14
CA VAL A 31 10.26 -15.15 7.08
C VAL A 31 11.61 -14.67 6.56
N GLY A 32 12.41 -14.09 7.46
CA GLY A 32 13.74 -13.54 7.13
C GLY A 32 13.71 -12.19 6.39
N ALA A 33 12.55 -11.61 6.12
CA ALA A 33 12.49 -10.25 5.59
C ALA A 33 13.01 -9.23 6.62
N PRO A 34 13.85 -8.26 6.22
CA PRO A 34 14.23 -7.14 7.09
C PRO A 34 12.99 -6.40 7.62
N CYS A 35 13.04 -5.83 8.81
CA CYS A 35 11.94 -5.09 9.46
C CYS A 35 10.63 -5.90 9.63
N ARG A 36 10.67 -7.23 9.53
CA ARG A 36 9.48 -8.08 9.65
C ARG A 36 8.79 -7.94 11.00
N SER A 37 9.55 -7.90 12.10
CA SER A 37 8.99 -7.78 13.45
C SER A 37 8.13 -6.54 13.61
N GLU A 38 8.65 -5.41 13.16
CA GLU A 38 8.03 -4.10 13.21
C GLU A 38 6.84 -4.03 12.26
N TRP A 39 6.99 -4.60 11.06
CA TRP A 39 5.89 -4.74 10.11
C TRP A 39 4.73 -5.55 10.71
N LEU A 40 4.99 -6.72 11.29
CA LEU A 40 3.95 -7.56 11.88
C LEU A 40 3.29 -6.92 13.11
N ALA A 41 4.06 -6.20 13.93
CA ALA A 41 3.52 -5.44 15.06
C ALA A 41 2.59 -4.32 14.56
N TRP A 42 2.96 -3.65 13.47
CA TRP A 42 2.14 -2.60 12.88
C TRP A 42 0.88 -3.17 12.19
N THR A 43 1.01 -4.24 11.40
CA THR A 43 -0.15 -4.85 10.69
C THR A 43 -1.12 -5.55 11.63
N ALA A 44 -0.69 -5.99 12.81
CA ALA A 44 -1.60 -6.51 13.84
C ALA A 44 -2.74 -5.52 14.19
N VAL A 45 -2.52 -4.22 13.98
CA VAL A 45 -3.52 -3.16 14.22
C VAL A 45 -4.12 -2.61 12.91
N HIS A 46 -3.36 -2.61 11.81
CA HIS A 46 -3.71 -1.89 10.57
C HIS A 46 -3.98 -2.78 9.35
N GLU A 47 -3.92 -4.12 9.46
CA GLU A 47 -4.10 -5.03 8.29
C GLU A 47 -5.46 -4.82 7.61
N ALA A 48 -6.51 -4.50 8.37
CA ALA A 48 -7.85 -4.22 7.82
C ALA A 48 -7.92 -2.97 6.93
N ASP A 49 -6.95 -2.06 7.06
CA ASP A 49 -6.86 -0.84 6.25
C ASP A 49 -5.93 -1.00 5.04
N LEU A 50 -5.24 -2.14 4.93
CA LEU A 50 -4.34 -2.41 3.81
C LEU A 50 -5.12 -2.74 2.55
N VAL A 51 -4.73 -2.08 1.47
CA VAL A 51 -5.13 -2.42 0.10
C VAL A 51 -3.88 -2.62 -0.77
N THR A 52 -3.95 -3.50 -1.76
CA THR A 52 -2.89 -3.68 -2.76
C THR A 52 -3.50 -3.98 -4.13
N THR A 53 -2.67 -4.19 -5.15
CA THR A 53 -3.12 -4.61 -6.50
C THR A 53 -2.67 -6.03 -6.82
N PRO A 54 -3.21 -6.64 -7.90
CA PRO A 54 -2.69 -7.92 -8.40
C PRO A 54 -1.19 -7.91 -8.69
N LEU A 55 -0.61 -6.73 -9.00
CA LEU A 55 0.83 -6.56 -9.14
C LEU A 55 1.56 -6.83 -7.81
N GLY A 56 1.13 -6.22 -6.71
CA GLY A 56 1.73 -6.43 -5.38
C GLY A 56 1.64 -7.89 -4.93
N VAL A 57 0.51 -8.55 -5.19
CA VAL A 57 0.36 -10.00 -4.94
C VAL A 57 1.34 -10.82 -5.78
N THR A 58 1.47 -10.50 -7.06
CA THR A 58 2.42 -11.19 -7.96
C THR A 58 3.86 -11.01 -7.49
N GLU A 59 4.22 -9.81 -7.04
CA GLU A 59 5.54 -9.52 -6.46
C GLU A 59 5.80 -10.32 -5.19
N LEU A 60 4.84 -10.35 -4.27
CA LEU A 60 4.92 -11.13 -3.04
C LEU A 60 5.15 -12.63 -3.34
N LEU A 61 4.32 -13.22 -4.19
CA LEU A 61 4.42 -14.63 -4.56
C LEU A 61 5.76 -14.94 -5.25
N ARG A 62 6.21 -14.06 -6.15
CA ARG A 62 7.51 -14.19 -6.83
C ARG A 62 8.66 -14.14 -5.84
N SER A 63 8.61 -13.24 -4.87
CA SER A 63 9.62 -13.10 -3.82
C SER A 63 9.59 -14.23 -2.79
N ALA A 64 8.44 -14.88 -2.58
CA ALA A 64 8.31 -16.01 -1.69
C ALA A 64 8.88 -17.31 -2.29
N ARG A 65 8.72 -17.51 -3.61
CA ARG A 65 9.13 -18.74 -4.31
C ARG A 65 10.58 -19.22 -4.02
N PRO A 66 11.62 -18.37 -4.08
CA PRO A 66 12.99 -18.82 -3.78
C PRO A 66 13.26 -19.08 -2.29
N ARG A 67 12.35 -18.72 -1.39
CA ARG A 67 12.50 -18.82 0.08
C ARG A 67 11.90 -20.11 0.67
N GLY A 68 11.36 -20.99 -0.17
CA GLY A 68 10.83 -22.30 0.24
C GLY A 68 9.35 -22.30 0.60
N VAL A 69 8.87 -23.47 1.04
CA VAL A 69 7.44 -23.78 1.21
C VAL A 69 6.77 -22.89 2.26
N GLU A 70 7.45 -22.61 3.37
CA GLU A 70 6.90 -21.76 4.44
C GLU A 70 6.61 -20.33 3.94
N ALA A 71 7.57 -19.70 3.27
CA ALA A 71 7.38 -18.37 2.71
C ALA A 71 6.28 -18.36 1.64
N HIS A 72 6.17 -19.43 0.86
CA HIS A 72 5.10 -19.57 -0.13
C HIS A 72 3.72 -19.66 0.51
N GLY A 73 3.58 -20.43 1.59
CA GLY A 73 2.35 -20.49 2.40
C GLY A 73 1.96 -19.11 2.94
N ILE A 74 2.90 -18.41 3.58
CA ILE A 74 2.66 -17.05 4.09
C ILE A 74 2.20 -16.10 2.98
N ALA A 75 2.84 -16.15 1.80
CA ALA A 75 2.46 -15.30 0.68
C ALA A 75 1.01 -15.54 0.22
N HIS A 76 0.59 -16.80 0.15
CA HIS A 76 -0.78 -17.16 -0.19
C HIS A 76 -1.77 -16.72 0.90
N ASP A 77 -1.42 -16.91 2.16
CA ASP A 77 -2.27 -16.48 3.28
C ASP A 77 -2.45 -14.95 3.28
N VAL A 78 -1.38 -14.18 3.03
CA VAL A 78 -1.46 -12.72 2.91
C VAL A 78 -2.32 -12.31 1.72
N ALA A 79 -2.13 -12.95 0.55
CA ALA A 79 -2.93 -12.68 -0.65
C ALA A 79 -4.42 -12.98 -0.46
N ALA A 80 -4.78 -13.87 0.47
CA ALA A 80 -6.17 -14.18 0.82
C ALA A 80 -6.79 -13.20 1.83
N ARG A 81 -5.97 -12.50 2.64
CA ARG A 81 -6.45 -11.59 3.70
C ARG A 81 -6.43 -10.12 3.31
N VAL A 82 -5.40 -9.66 2.58
CA VAL A 82 -5.26 -8.25 2.19
C VAL A 82 -6.22 -7.94 1.04
N GLU A 83 -6.90 -6.80 1.11
CA GLU A 83 -7.84 -6.38 0.07
C GLU A 83 -7.09 -6.09 -1.25
N VAL A 84 -7.50 -6.75 -2.33
CA VAL A 84 -6.89 -6.60 -3.66
C VAL A 84 -7.79 -5.76 -4.56
N VAL A 85 -7.40 -4.51 -4.79
CA VAL A 85 -8.09 -3.60 -5.70
C VAL A 85 -7.57 -3.75 -7.13
N ARG A 86 -8.48 -3.68 -8.10
CA ARG A 86 -8.13 -3.79 -9.52
C ARG A 86 -7.54 -2.48 -10.03
N PHE A 87 -6.69 -2.58 -11.05
CA PHE A 87 -6.28 -1.40 -11.80
C PHE A 87 -7.48 -0.82 -12.55
N SER A 88 -7.65 0.50 -12.44
CA SER A 88 -8.61 1.27 -13.21
C SER A 88 -7.91 2.12 -14.27
N ASP A 89 -8.68 2.68 -15.19
CA ASP A 89 -8.13 3.66 -16.14
C ASP A 89 -7.54 4.87 -15.41
N GLN A 90 -8.09 5.25 -14.25
CA GLN A 90 -7.53 6.30 -13.39
C GLN A 90 -6.16 5.89 -12.86
N THR A 91 -5.96 4.62 -12.47
CA THR A 91 -4.62 4.13 -12.09
C THR A 91 -3.63 4.29 -13.22
N LEU A 92 -3.99 3.84 -14.43
CA LEU A 92 -3.09 3.89 -15.58
C LEU A 92 -2.74 5.33 -15.93
N ARG A 93 -3.73 6.24 -15.93
CA ARG A 93 -3.50 7.67 -16.14
C ARG A 93 -2.60 8.28 -15.05
N ALA A 94 -2.81 7.96 -13.79
CA ALA A 94 -1.95 8.46 -12.71
C ALA A 94 -0.51 7.93 -12.83
N ALA A 95 -0.33 6.66 -13.22
CA ALA A 95 0.99 6.06 -13.41
C ALA A 95 1.80 6.76 -14.52
N THR A 96 1.17 7.26 -15.60
CA THR A 96 1.91 7.97 -16.66
C THR A 96 2.54 9.27 -16.18
N HIS A 97 1.98 9.91 -15.16
CA HIS A 97 2.54 11.15 -14.60
C HIS A 97 3.92 10.95 -13.95
N VAL A 98 4.23 9.73 -13.49
CA VAL A 98 5.47 9.39 -12.80
C VAL A 98 6.36 8.44 -13.59
N ALA A 99 5.92 7.97 -14.76
CA ALA A 99 6.65 7.01 -15.58
C ALA A 99 8.00 7.52 -16.10
N GLY A 100 8.22 8.85 -16.10
CA GLY A 100 9.52 9.45 -16.43
C GLY A 100 10.57 9.40 -15.31
N VAL A 101 10.15 9.11 -14.07
CA VAL A 101 11.03 9.13 -12.88
C VAL A 101 11.00 7.83 -12.07
N LEU A 102 10.04 6.94 -12.34
CA LEU A 102 9.93 5.63 -11.71
C LEU A 102 9.97 4.49 -12.74
N PRO A 103 10.55 3.33 -12.37
CA PRO A 103 10.36 2.10 -13.13
C PRO A 103 8.87 1.76 -13.31
N PRO A 104 8.47 1.06 -14.39
CA PRO A 104 7.06 0.85 -14.72
C PRO A 104 6.20 0.25 -13.60
N PHE A 105 6.71 -0.72 -12.84
CA PHE A 105 5.96 -1.34 -11.73
C PHE A 105 5.82 -0.41 -10.53
N ALA A 106 6.86 0.35 -10.18
CA ALA A 106 6.76 1.38 -9.15
C ALA A 106 5.77 2.50 -9.55
N ALA A 107 5.77 2.90 -10.83
CA ALA A 107 4.81 3.85 -11.37
C ALA A 107 3.36 3.34 -11.24
N LEU A 108 3.11 2.05 -11.49
CA LEU A 108 1.79 1.43 -11.31
C LEU A 108 1.34 1.40 -9.84
N HIS A 109 2.26 1.17 -8.89
CA HIS A 109 1.94 1.25 -7.47
C HIS A 109 1.53 2.67 -7.05
N VAL A 110 2.31 3.68 -7.44
CA VAL A 110 1.94 5.09 -7.19
C VAL A 110 0.61 5.43 -7.87
N GLY A 111 0.44 5.03 -9.13
CA GLY A 111 -0.81 5.25 -9.85
C GLY A 111 -2.02 4.64 -9.15
N ALA A 112 -1.88 3.44 -8.58
CA ALA A 112 -2.94 2.78 -7.83
C ALA A 112 -3.26 3.51 -6.53
N ALA A 113 -2.24 3.90 -5.77
CA ALA A 113 -2.40 4.64 -4.53
C ALA A 113 -3.09 5.99 -4.76
N VAL A 114 -2.64 6.75 -5.77
CA VAL A 114 -3.18 8.09 -6.10
C VAL A 114 -4.61 8.01 -6.64
N ALA A 115 -4.94 6.99 -7.42
CA ALA A 115 -6.26 6.85 -8.01
C ALA A 115 -7.33 6.34 -7.03
N HIS A 116 -6.93 5.74 -5.91
CA HIS A 116 -7.87 5.18 -4.94
C HIS A 116 -8.40 6.27 -3.99
N PRO A 117 -9.72 6.53 -3.96
CA PRO A 117 -10.28 7.71 -3.28
C PRO A 117 -10.05 7.72 -1.76
N ASP A 118 -9.89 6.55 -1.16
CA ASP A 118 -9.71 6.40 0.29
C ASP A 118 -8.26 6.20 0.75
N VAL A 119 -7.32 6.06 -0.18
CA VAL A 119 -5.90 5.87 0.17
C VAL A 119 -5.31 7.20 0.62
N ARG A 120 -4.72 7.21 1.81
CA ARG A 120 -4.04 8.40 2.38
C ARG A 120 -2.57 8.15 2.69
N ALA A 121 -2.14 6.89 2.66
CA ALA A 121 -0.78 6.51 2.91
C ALA A 121 -0.34 5.39 1.98
N VAL A 122 0.98 5.26 1.77
CA VAL A 122 1.62 4.17 1.06
C VAL A 122 2.58 3.45 2.00
N ALA A 123 2.35 2.17 2.20
CA ALA A 123 3.33 1.28 2.79
C ALA A 123 4.33 0.84 1.73
N THR A 124 5.58 1.27 1.88
CA THR A 124 6.68 0.97 0.96
C THR A 124 8.02 0.99 1.68
N TYR A 125 8.97 0.23 1.16
CA TYR A 125 10.39 0.27 1.52
C TYR A 125 11.26 0.59 0.28
N ASP A 126 10.65 0.99 -0.84
CA ASP A 126 11.35 1.48 -2.03
C ASP A 126 11.60 2.99 -1.90
N LEU A 127 12.88 3.39 -2.01
CA LEU A 127 13.31 4.77 -1.80
C LEU A 127 12.65 5.74 -2.79
N GLN A 128 12.61 5.39 -4.08
CA GLN A 128 12.10 6.29 -5.11
C GLN A 128 10.58 6.37 -5.03
N LEU A 129 9.91 5.25 -4.77
CA LEU A 129 8.47 5.22 -4.55
C LEU A 129 8.07 6.06 -3.35
N ALA A 130 8.76 5.92 -2.21
CA ALA A 130 8.53 6.72 -1.01
C ALA A 130 8.63 8.22 -1.31
N ARG A 131 9.69 8.65 -2.01
CA ARG A 131 9.87 10.05 -2.42
C ARG A 131 8.75 10.55 -3.33
N VAL A 132 8.35 9.77 -4.31
CA VAL A 132 7.29 10.17 -5.24
C VAL A 132 5.93 10.20 -4.54
N ALA A 133 5.65 9.26 -3.62
CA ALA A 133 4.41 9.23 -2.86
C ALA A 133 4.20 10.52 -2.05
N THR A 134 5.26 11.08 -1.45
CA THR A 134 5.14 12.35 -0.71
C THR A 134 4.82 13.56 -1.60
N LEU A 135 5.21 13.54 -2.89
CA LEU A 135 4.82 14.58 -3.85
C LEU A 135 3.31 14.58 -4.14
N TYR A 136 2.65 13.45 -3.94
CA TYR A 136 1.19 13.31 -4.00
C TYR A 136 0.51 13.50 -2.63
N ALA A 137 1.23 14.03 -1.63
CA ALA A 137 0.77 14.20 -0.26
C ALA A 137 0.28 12.89 0.41
N LEU A 138 0.82 11.74 -0.02
CA LEU A 138 0.60 10.46 0.64
C LEU A 138 1.60 10.31 1.79
N GLU A 139 1.11 9.92 2.96
CA GLU A 139 1.97 9.55 4.07
C GLU A 139 2.75 8.27 3.72
N VAL A 140 4.02 8.17 4.13
CA VAL A 140 4.82 6.96 3.90
C VAL A 140 4.89 6.14 5.18
N VAL A 141 4.51 4.86 5.07
CA VAL A 141 4.50 3.90 6.17
C VAL A 141 5.61 2.87 5.93
N SER A 142 6.63 2.89 6.79
CA SER A 142 7.75 1.94 6.72
C SER A 142 8.16 1.49 8.14
N PRO A 143 7.34 0.67 8.83
CA PRO A 143 7.68 0.17 10.17
C PRO A 143 9.11 -0.39 10.24
N GLY A 144 9.86 0.03 11.26
CA GLY A 144 11.28 -0.33 11.42
C GLY A 144 12.28 0.57 10.70
N MET A 145 11.82 1.52 9.86
CA MET A 145 12.68 2.56 9.29
C MET A 145 12.60 3.86 10.12
N PRO A 146 13.67 4.69 10.12
CA PRO A 146 13.61 6.03 10.71
C PRO A 146 12.51 6.90 10.08
N PRO A 147 11.93 7.85 10.83
CA PRO A 147 11.03 8.84 10.25
C PRO A 147 11.70 9.58 9.08
N ARG A 148 10.98 9.72 7.96
CA ARG A 148 11.46 10.44 6.77
C ARG A 148 12.77 9.88 6.16
N TRP A 149 13.06 8.59 6.36
CA TRP A 149 14.26 7.90 5.82
C TRP A 149 14.50 8.09 4.31
N TRP A 150 13.44 8.41 3.56
CA TRP A 150 13.52 8.67 2.12
C TRP A 150 14.18 10.01 1.77
N GLU A 151 14.37 10.91 2.74
CA GLU A 151 14.96 12.24 2.54
C GLU A 151 16.48 12.22 2.66
N ASP A 152 17.04 11.29 3.43
CA ASP A 152 18.47 11.23 3.77
C ASP A 152 19.36 10.82 2.59
N GLY A 153 18.79 10.33 1.49
CA GLY A 153 19.53 9.93 0.28
C GLY A 153 19.82 11.07 -0.71
N ALA A 154 19.92 12.33 -0.26
CA ALA A 154 20.36 13.46 -1.09
C ALA A 154 21.89 13.67 -1.05
N GLY A 155 22.65 12.74 -0.45
CA GLY A 155 24.11 12.81 -0.40
C GLY A 155 24.75 11.42 -0.34
N ALA A 156 25.03 10.85 -1.51
CA ALA A 156 26.13 9.93 -1.77
C ALA A 156 26.52 10.05 -3.25
#